data_AF-A0A935DKW8-F1
#
_entry.id   AF-A0A935DKW8-F1
#
_cell.length_a   1.000
_cell.length_b   1.000
_cell.length_c   1.000
_cell.angle_alpha   90.00
_cell.angle_beta   90.00
_cell.angle_gamma   90.00
#
_symmetry.space_group_name_H-M   'P 1'
#
loop_
_entity.id
_entity.type
_entity.pdbx_description
1 polymer ?
#
loop_
_entity_poly.entity_id
_entity_poly.type
_entity_poly.pdbx_seq_one_letter_code
_entity_poly.pdbx_strand_id
1 'polypeptide(L)'
;MNHDDATPPVAPVNSRRRWVIAFVALIALPLVLFGGLVVHLGLRMRSASALARGFCAEFTVGAPAADGAVARRARELGLHVYESPLDPGRSRVEARSGVLTATYLCAIEVQDARVTSSRYVRED
;
A
#
# COMPACT_ATOMS: atom_id res chain seq x y z
N MET A 1 10.03 57.83 -50.80
CA MET A 1 9.30 57.41 -49.59
C MET A 1 8.37 56.27 -49.98
N ASN A 2 8.82 55.03 -49.82
CA ASN A 2 7.96 53.84 -49.87
C ASN A 2 8.13 53.15 -48.51
N HIS A 3 7.04 53.08 -47.74
CA HIS A 3 6.96 52.22 -46.57
C HIS A 3 6.74 50.80 -47.08
N ASP A 4 7.77 49.96 -46.94
CA ASP A 4 7.61 48.51 -47.01
C ASP A 4 6.78 48.09 -45.79
N ASP A 5 5.46 47.99 -45.98
CA ASP A 5 4.55 47.37 -45.03
C ASP A 5 4.85 45.87 -44.95
N ALA A 6 5.86 45.53 -44.14
CA ALA A 6 6.11 44.17 -43.70
C ALA A 6 4.98 43.76 -42.74
N THR A 7 3.86 43.28 -43.27
CA THR A 7 2.87 42.55 -42.45
C THR A 7 3.56 41.35 -41.81
N PRO A 8 3.62 41.24 -40.47
CA PRO A 8 4.23 40.09 -39.82
C PRO A 8 3.43 38.83 -40.18
N PRO A 9 4.09 37.69 -40.48
CA PRO A 9 3.39 36.47 -40.83
C PRO A 9 2.52 36.03 -39.66
N VAL A 10 1.21 36.07 -39.85
CA VAL A 10 0.24 35.52 -38.90
C VAL A 10 0.49 34.01 -38.86
N ALA A 11 1.09 33.53 -37.76
CA ALA A 11 1.35 32.12 -37.57
C ALA A 11 0.03 31.33 -37.78
N PRO A 12 0.04 30.26 -38.60
CA PRO A 12 -1.18 29.55 -38.97
C PRO A 12 -1.88 29.04 -37.71
N VAL A 13 -3.18 29.30 -37.59
CA VAL A 13 -4.02 29.03 -36.40
C VAL A 13 -3.91 27.57 -35.91
N ASN A 14 -3.66 26.64 -36.85
CA ASN A 14 -3.39 25.23 -36.55
C ASN A 14 -2.15 24.98 -35.68
N SER A 15 -1.11 25.81 -35.82
CA SER A 15 0.10 25.73 -34.99
C SER A 15 -0.22 26.11 -33.54
N ARG A 16 -0.94 27.23 -33.34
CA ARG A 16 -1.32 27.71 -32.00
C ARG A 16 -2.20 26.70 -31.25
N ARG A 17 -3.15 26.06 -31.94
CA ARG A 17 -4.02 25.02 -31.35
C ARG A 17 -3.23 23.77 -30.94
N ARG A 18 -2.26 23.33 -31.73
CA ARG A 18 -1.38 22.19 -31.39
C ARG A 18 -0.53 22.47 -30.16
N TRP A 19 0.03 23.68 -30.04
CA TRP A 19 0.81 24.09 -28.87
C TRP A 19 -0.03 24.14 -27.59
N VAL A 20 -1.27 24.64 -27.67
CA VAL A 20 -2.20 24.63 -26.52
C VAL A 20 -2.51 23.20 -26.09
N ILE A 21 -2.80 22.28 -27.03
CA ILE A 21 -3.05 20.88 -26.71
C ILE A 21 -1.82 20.24 -26.07
N ALA A 22 -0.62 20.47 -26.62
CA ALA A 22 0.61 19.95 -26.06
C ALA A 22 0.87 20.46 -24.63
N PHE A 23 0.62 21.75 -24.38
CA PHE A 23 0.78 22.36 -23.06
C PHE A 23 -0.23 21.81 -22.05
N VAL A 24 -1.50 21.71 -22.44
CA VAL A 24 -2.54 21.10 -21.60
C VAL A 24 -2.23 19.64 -21.33
N ALA A 25 -1.79 18.87 -22.32
CA ALA A 25 -1.39 17.48 -22.15
C ALA A 25 -0.19 17.35 -21.20
N LEU A 26 0.79 18.26 -21.29
CA LEU A 26 1.97 18.27 -20.43
C LEU A 26 1.62 18.50 -18.95
N ILE A 27 0.53 19.22 -18.66
CA ILE A 27 0.04 19.44 -17.29
C ILE A 27 -0.92 18.31 -16.87
N ALA A 28 -1.85 17.94 -17.74
CA ALA A 28 -2.87 16.94 -17.45
C ALA A 28 -2.27 15.55 -17.23
N LEU A 29 -1.23 15.18 -17.98
CA LEU A 29 -0.64 13.84 -17.88
C LEU A 29 -0.01 13.58 -16.49
N PRO A 30 0.86 14.46 -15.92
CA PRO A 30 1.33 14.31 -14.55
C PRO A 30 0.21 14.25 -13.52
N LEU A 31 -0.85 15.06 -13.67
CA LEU A 31 -1.99 15.05 -12.75
C LEU A 31 -2.73 13.73 -12.77
N VAL A 32 -2.97 13.16 -13.96
CA VAL A 32 -3.62 11.85 -14.10
C VAL A 32 -2.73 10.74 -13.54
N LEU A 33 -1.42 10.77 -13.82
CA LEU A 33 -0.47 9.81 -13.28
C LEU A 33 -0.39 9.87 -11.75
N PHE A 34 -0.33 11.09 -11.20
CA PHE A 34 -0.29 11.30 -9.75
C PHE A 34 -1.61 10.85 -9.09
N GLY A 35 -2.76 11.21 -9.66
CA GLY A 35 -4.05 10.73 -9.20
C GLY A 35 -4.15 9.20 -9.23
N GLY A 36 -3.70 8.57 -10.32
CA GLY A 36 -3.62 7.12 -10.44
C GLY A 36 -2.71 6.48 -9.39
N LEU A 37 -1.54 7.08 -9.12
CA LEU A 37 -0.60 6.63 -8.10
C LEU A 37 -1.22 6.68 -6.70
N VAL A 38 -1.88 7.79 -6.34
CA VAL A 38 -2.56 7.95 -5.04
C VAL A 38 -3.65 6.90 -4.85
N VAL A 39 -4.48 6.66 -5.87
CA VAL A 39 -5.51 5.61 -5.85
C VAL A 39 -4.87 4.24 -5.69
N HIS A 40 -3.78 3.95 -6.41
CA HIS A 40 -3.06 2.68 -6.31
C HIS A 40 -2.51 2.46 -4.89
N LEU A 41 -1.86 3.47 -4.30
CA LEU A 41 -1.37 3.40 -2.91
C LEU A 41 -2.51 3.20 -1.91
N GLY A 42 -3.63 3.91 -2.07
CA GLY A 42 -4.80 3.75 -1.21
C GLY A 42 -5.39 2.33 -1.26
N LEU A 43 -5.48 1.74 -2.45
CA LEU A 43 -5.92 0.34 -2.61
C LEU A 43 -4.95 -0.64 -1.96
N ARG A 44 -3.63 -0.41 -2.12
CA ARG A 44 -2.60 -1.22 -1.46
C ARG A 44 -2.69 -1.15 0.05
N MET A 45 -2.87 0.04 0.64
CA MET A 45 -3.05 0.19 2.10
C MET A 45 -4.30 -0.52 2.61
N ARG A 46 -5.43 -0.43 1.88
CA ARG A 46 -6.66 -1.15 2.24
C ARG A 46 -6.47 -2.65 2.20
N SER A 47 -5.79 -3.16 1.17
CA SER A 47 -5.45 -4.58 1.03
C SER A 47 -4.55 -5.06 2.18
N ALA A 48 -3.47 -4.32 2.47
CA ALA A 48 -2.56 -4.63 3.57
C ALA A 48 -3.25 -4.65 4.94
N SER A 49 -4.10 -3.65 5.20
CA SER A 49 -4.92 -3.58 6.41
C SER A 49 -5.91 -4.76 6.50
N ALA A 50 -6.57 -5.10 5.39
CA ALA A 50 -7.52 -6.20 5.34
C ALA A 50 -6.84 -7.56 5.58
N LEU A 51 -5.65 -7.79 5.01
CA LEU A 51 -4.88 -9.02 5.24
C LEU A 51 -4.49 -9.17 6.72
N ALA A 52 -3.93 -8.12 7.34
CA ALA A 52 -3.55 -8.15 8.75
C ALA A 52 -4.77 -8.35 9.68
N ARG A 53 -5.90 -7.70 9.39
CA ARG A 53 -7.15 -7.90 10.16
C ARG A 53 -7.74 -9.30 9.95
N GLY A 54 -7.76 -9.78 8.71
CA GLY A 54 -8.25 -11.11 8.36
C GLY A 54 -7.46 -12.20 9.08
N PHE A 55 -6.13 -12.07 9.11
CA PHE A 55 -5.26 -12.98 9.86
C PHE A 55 -5.56 -12.96 11.37
N CYS A 56 -5.74 -11.78 11.97
CA CYS A 56 -6.15 -11.66 13.38
C CYS A 56 -7.52 -12.28 13.67
N ALA A 57 -8.45 -12.21 12.72
CA ALA A 57 -9.78 -12.82 12.85
C ALA A 57 -9.75 -14.35 12.71
N GLU A 58 -8.80 -14.91 11.95
CA GLU A 58 -8.62 -16.35 11.81
C GLU A 58 -8.10 -16.99 13.11
N PHE A 59 -7.27 -16.27 13.87
CA PHE A 59 -6.67 -16.74 15.12
C PHE A 59 -7.24 -15.99 16.33
N THR A 60 -8.45 -16.37 16.75
CA THR A 60 -9.09 -15.85 17.95
C THR A 60 -8.49 -16.46 19.22
N VAL A 61 -8.59 -15.74 20.34
CA VAL A 61 -8.17 -16.25 21.65
C VAL A 61 -8.86 -17.59 21.96
N GLY A 62 -8.10 -18.57 22.42
CA GLY A 62 -8.54 -19.92 22.72
C GLY A 62 -8.51 -20.90 21.53
N ALA A 63 -8.27 -20.42 20.31
CA ALA A 63 -8.15 -21.29 19.14
C ALA A 63 -6.91 -22.21 19.27
N PRO A 64 -7.03 -23.48 18.82
CA PRO A 64 -5.87 -24.37 18.75
C PRO A 64 -4.88 -23.85 17.71
N ALA A 65 -3.62 -23.74 18.11
CA ALA A 65 -2.53 -23.26 17.26
C ALA A 65 -1.31 -24.13 17.53
N ALA A 66 -1.09 -25.13 16.67
CA ALA A 66 0.13 -25.93 16.74
C ALA A 66 1.36 -25.04 16.52
N ASP A 67 2.48 -25.42 17.15
CA ASP A 67 3.72 -24.66 17.07
C ASP A 67 4.13 -24.41 15.61
N GLY A 68 4.34 -23.14 15.26
CA GLY A 68 4.71 -22.72 13.91
C GLY A 68 3.58 -22.76 12.86
N ALA A 69 2.37 -23.25 13.16
CA ALA A 69 1.25 -23.22 12.22
C ALA A 69 0.80 -21.79 11.91
N VAL A 70 0.76 -20.93 12.93
CA VAL A 70 0.45 -19.50 12.81
C VAL A 70 1.46 -18.80 11.91
N ALA A 71 2.75 -19.03 12.12
CA ALA A 71 3.82 -18.45 11.33
C ALA A 71 3.79 -18.94 9.87
N ARG A 72 3.53 -20.24 9.64
CA ARG A 72 3.37 -20.79 8.29
C ARG A 72 2.20 -20.15 7.57
N ARG A 73 1.05 -20.04 8.24
CA ARG A 73 -0.16 -19.43 7.68
C ARG A 73 0.06 -17.98 7.28
N ALA A 74 0.75 -17.21 8.13
CA ALA A 74 1.11 -15.83 7.81
C ALA A 74 1.99 -15.74 6.55
N ARG A 75 2.99 -16.63 6.41
CA ARG A 75 3.85 -16.68 5.21
C ARG A 75 3.06 -17.04 3.94
N GLU A 76 2.11 -17.96 4.03
CA GLU A 76 1.22 -18.32 2.90
C GLU A 76 0.37 -17.14 2.41
N LEU A 77 -0.03 -16.26 3.34
CA LEU A 77 -0.74 -15.01 3.02
C LEU A 77 0.19 -13.91 2.49
N GLY A 78 1.49 -14.19 2.35
CA GLY A 78 2.49 -13.23 1.90
C GLY A 78 2.83 -12.15 2.94
N LEU A 79 2.53 -12.40 4.22
CA LEU A 79 2.86 -11.49 5.31
C LEU A 79 4.32 -11.72 5.73
N HIS A 80 4.99 -10.63 6.13
CA HIS A 80 6.29 -10.73 6.77
C HIS A 80 6.11 -11.24 8.19
N VAL A 81 6.84 -12.30 8.56
CA VAL A 81 6.68 -12.97 9.85
C VAL A 81 7.89 -12.76 10.72
N TYR A 82 7.65 -12.24 11.93
CA TYR A 82 8.64 -12.17 13.00
C TYR A 82 8.19 -13.06 14.14
N GLU A 83 9.04 -14.01 14.50
CA GLU A 83 8.80 -14.92 15.62
C GLU A 83 9.73 -14.51 16.76
N SER A 84 9.18 -14.33 17.95
CA SER A 84 9.95 -13.98 19.16
C SER A 84 9.57 -14.92 20.29
N PRO A 85 10.52 -15.72 20.81
CA PRO A 85 10.28 -16.49 22.03
C PRO A 85 10.15 -15.51 23.21
N LEU A 86 9.12 -15.70 24.04
CA LEU A 86 8.89 -14.87 25.22
C LEU A 86 9.35 -15.61 26.48
N ASP A 87 8.62 -16.67 26.84
CA ASP A 87 8.81 -17.53 28.01
C ASP A 87 8.87 -19.00 27.55
N PRO A 88 9.37 -19.95 28.37
CA PRO A 88 9.29 -21.37 28.03
C PRO A 88 7.85 -21.79 27.77
N GLY A 89 7.58 -22.25 26.54
CA GLY A 89 6.24 -22.65 26.09
C GLY A 89 5.37 -21.50 25.56
N ARG A 90 5.87 -20.25 25.52
CA ARG A 90 5.18 -19.08 24.99
C ARG A 90 5.95 -18.46 23.82
N SER A 91 5.29 -18.36 22.68
CA SER A 91 5.84 -17.71 21.49
C SER A 91 4.94 -16.58 21.03
N ARG A 92 5.56 -15.53 20.48
CA ARG A 92 4.84 -14.44 19.81
C ARG A 92 5.16 -14.46 18.32
N VAL A 93 4.11 -14.43 17.51
CA VAL A 93 4.17 -14.36 16.06
C VAL A 93 3.58 -13.03 15.63
N GLU A 94 4.36 -12.22 14.94
CA GLU A 94 3.91 -10.98 14.35
C GLU A 94 3.83 -11.14 12.83
N ALA A 95 2.63 -11.01 12.29
CA ALA A 95 2.39 -10.99 10.85
C ALA A 95 2.22 -9.53 10.40
N ARG A 96 3.16 -9.04 9.58
CA ARG A 96 3.24 -7.64 9.15
C ARG A 96 2.93 -7.50 7.67
N SER A 97 2.16 -6.47 7.34
CA SER A 97 1.88 -6.01 5.97
C SER A 97 2.14 -4.52 5.89
N GLY A 98 3.15 -4.12 5.12
CA GLY A 98 3.58 -2.73 4.99
C GLY A 98 3.30 -2.16 3.60
N VAL A 99 2.93 -0.89 3.55
CA VAL A 99 2.86 -0.10 2.31
C VAL A 99 3.48 1.25 2.60
N LEU A 100 4.73 1.46 2.14
CA LEU A 100 5.52 2.70 2.16
C LEU A 100 5.48 3.49 3.49
N THR A 101 4.35 4.11 3.80
CA THR A 101 4.10 5.04 4.92
C THR A 101 3.29 4.44 6.06
N ALA A 102 2.91 3.15 6.00
CA ALA A 102 2.15 2.51 7.07
C ALA A 102 2.46 1.02 7.16
N THR A 103 2.58 0.51 8.39
CA THR A 103 2.73 -0.92 8.68
C THR A 103 1.55 -1.40 9.50
N TYR A 104 0.85 -2.41 8.97
CA TYR A 104 -0.25 -3.07 9.65
C TYR A 104 0.26 -4.41 10.19
N LEU A 105 0.11 -4.66 11.48
CA LEU A 105 0.56 -5.89 12.08
C LEU A 105 -0.53 -6.57 12.91
N CYS A 106 -0.47 -7.89 12.92
CA CYS A 106 -1.24 -8.73 13.82
C CYS A 106 -0.24 -9.51 14.68
N ALA A 107 -0.27 -9.26 15.98
CA ALA A 107 0.53 -9.97 16.97
C ALA A 107 -0.33 -11.07 17.61
N ILE A 108 0.12 -12.31 17.48
CA ILE A 108 -0.52 -13.49 18.06
C ILE A 108 0.45 -14.09 19.06
N GLU A 109 -0.02 -14.33 20.28
CA GLU A 109 0.73 -15.07 21.28
C GLU A 109 0.14 -16.47 21.41
N VAL A 110 1.02 -17.46 21.35
CA VAL A 110 0.68 -18.87 21.49
C VAL A 110 1.35 -19.39 22.74
N GLN A 111 0.57 -20.07 23.58
CA GLN A 111 1.06 -20.78 24.75
C GLN A 111 0.36 -22.14 24.81
N ASP A 112 1.12 -23.20 25.08
CA ASP A 112 0.59 -24.58 25.22
C ASP A 112 -0.31 -24.99 24.02
N ALA A 113 0.15 -24.70 22.80
CA ALA A 113 -0.54 -24.93 21.54
C ALA A 113 -1.92 -24.24 21.40
N ARG A 114 -2.14 -23.13 22.12
CA ARG A 114 -3.35 -22.30 22.01
C ARG A 114 -3.03 -20.82 21.91
N VAL A 115 -3.88 -20.09 21.20
CA VAL A 115 -3.79 -18.63 21.12
C VAL A 115 -4.21 -18.02 22.46
N THR A 116 -3.33 -17.31 23.13
CA THR A 116 -3.62 -16.61 24.39
C THR A 116 -3.91 -15.13 24.18
N SER A 117 -3.36 -14.54 23.13
CA SER A 117 -3.56 -13.15 22.76
C SER A 117 -3.58 -12.99 21.24
N SER A 118 -4.44 -12.10 20.75
CA SER A 118 -4.50 -11.68 19.35
C SER A 118 -4.76 -10.18 19.32
N ARG A 119 -3.81 -9.42 18.75
CA ARG A 119 -3.86 -7.96 18.75
C ARG A 119 -3.48 -7.40 17.39
N TYR A 120 -4.40 -6.63 16.83
CA TYR A 120 -4.13 -5.79 15.66
C TYR A 120 -3.51 -4.46 16.08
N VAL A 121 -2.43 -4.06 15.43
CA VAL A 121 -1.76 -2.77 15.63
C VAL A 121 -1.48 -2.13 14.28
N ARG A 122 -1.62 -0.80 14.22
CA ARG A 122 -1.16 0.02 13.10
C ARG A 122 0.02 0.85 13.59
N GLU A 123 1.14 0.72 12.90
CA GLU A 123 2.35 1.52 13.10
C GLU A 123 2.42 2.54 11.94
N ASP A 124 2.53 3.82 12.31
CA ASP A 124 2.55 4.98 11.41
C ASP A 124 3.98 5.53 11.27
#